data_AF-A0A4Q4MU88-F1
#
_entry.id   AF-A0A4Q4MU88-F1
#
_cell.length_a   1.000
_cell.length_b   1.000
_cell.length_c   1.000
_cell.angle_alpha   90.00
_cell.angle_beta   90.00
_cell.angle_gamma   90.00
#
_symmetry.space_group_name_H-M   'P 1'
#
loop_
_entity.id
_entity.type
_entity.pdbx_description
1 polymer ?
#
loop_
_entity_poly.entity_id
_entity_poly.type
_entity_poly.pdbx_seq_one_letter_code
_entity_poly.pdbx_strand_id
1 'polypeptide(L)'
;MQFDATRFGEEDGRTERIEYDVSFTTRYDTSDPDQAFSFNSWQPIPELSVPDADVSVFFLQMNSVRYSTPVADLWFAAELGSINATTVYKNIGFQYYRSDEPVRALACVQQYQFCNPSLKHDESCTPLQGILEATRIAESTIFSMSKDRDGFLWSLAAIRYMANGFTEFAAFLKGGSLLASDYVSNLGQDGLPNNQWELELEHWFRFTLADVQRAILDQATGPVTPEARSFHSPPTSPGARAVCSNQKIRSDSYTSFNVLGLILIFSIGGLIMLISASLPTVTERVQRYKSPLASIEWVTSDTLQLQRLAHEAVGAGQWEGACDDYPRTRKGDILAVLDISDRKHPVLRAPAEVDRVKEAEEAEGEGRETKSIEERRTDSVQESLLSVELPRISLELSHRFATEVC
;
A
#
# COMPACT_ATOMS: atom_id res chain seq x y z
N MET A 1 -17.16 32.37 -22.24
CA MET A 1 -18.06 32.39 -21.07
C MET A 1 -17.53 33.46 -20.14
N GLN A 2 -18.24 34.58 -20.00
CA GLN A 2 -17.73 35.76 -19.30
C GLN A 2 -17.91 35.56 -17.79
N PHE A 3 -16.80 35.49 -17.05
CA PHE A 3 -16.82 35.38 -15.61
C PHE A 3 -17.27 36.72 -15.02
N ASP A 4 -18.46 36.71 -14.40
CA ASP A 4 -18.99 37.85 -13.69
C ASP A 4 -18.70 37.69 -12.19
N ALA A 5 -17.71 38.43 -11.70
CA ALA A 5 -17.27 38.41 -10.31
C ALA A 5 -18.14 39.28 -9.38
N THR A 6 -19.27 39.81 -9.85
CA THR A 6 -20.01 40.88 -9.13
C THR A 6 -21.21 40.42 -8.28
N ARG A 7 -21.45 39.12 -8.10
CA ARG A 7 -22.52 38.61 -7.21
C ARG A 7 -21.99 37.83 -6.01
N PHE A 8 -21.28 38.50 -5.11
CA PHE A 8 -20.98 37.95 -3.79
C PHE A 8 -21.30 38.99 -2.72
N GLY A 9 -22.57 39.02 -2.29
CA GLY A 9 -23.04 39.94 -1.26
C GLY A 9 -24.52 39.81 -0.87
N GLU A 10 -25.24 38.79 -1.33
CA GLU A 10 -26.62 38.55 -0.92
C GLU A 10 -26.64 37.27 -0.09
N GLU A 11 -26.89 37.41 1.22
CA GLU A 11 -27.17 36.31 2.17
C GLU A 11 -28.49 35.62 1.76
N ASP A 12 -28.44 34.83 0.68
CA ASP A 12 -29.44 33.83 0.39
C ASP A 12 -29.05 32.54 1.12
N GLY A 13 -30.02 31.85 1.73
CA GLY A 13 -29.87 30.75 2.70
C GLY A 13 -29.23 29.48 2.16
N ARG A 14 -28.04 29.59 1.57
CA ARG A 14 -27.19 28.49 1.11
C ARG A 14 -26.41 27.95 2.31
N THR A 15 -26.52 26.64 2.50
CA THR A 15 -25.67 25.84 3.37
C THR A 15 -24.21 26.26 3.21
N GLU A 16 -23.54 26.63 4.31
CA GLU A 16 -22.11 26.93 4.30
C GLU A 16 -21.34 25.74 3.69
N ARG A 17 -20.59 25.99 2.61
CA ARG A 17 -19.73 24.97 1.99
C ARG A 17 -18.39 24.94 2.72
N ILE A 18 -18.21 23.93 3.58
CA ILE A 18 -16.96 23.67 4.29
C ILE A 18 -16.10 22.72 3.44
N GLU A 19 -15.75 23.16 2.23
CA GLU A 19 -14.93 22.42 1.29
C GLU A 19 -14.15 23.41 0.42
N TYR A 20 -12.95 23.02 0.01
CA TYR A 20 -12.21 23.75 -1.01
C TYR A 20 -12.85 23.55 -2.38
N ASP A 21 -12.72 24.54 -3.26
CA ASP A 21 -12.99 24.39 -4.69
C ASP A 21 -11.80 24.93 -5.48
N VAL A 22 -11.51 24.30 -6.62
CA VAL A 22 -10.43 24.72 -7.51
C VAL A 22 -11.03 24.87 -8.90
N SER A 23 -10.87 26.07 -9.45
CA SER A 23 -11.16 26.33 -10.86
C SER A 23 -9.88 26.75 -11.58
N PHE A 24 -9.88 26.73 -12.90
CA PHE A 24 -8.69 27.10 -13.66
C PHE A 24 -9.03 27.78 -14.99
N THR A 25 -8.04 28.45 -15.56
CA THR A 25 -8.05 28.95 -16.92
C THR A 25 -6.69 28.71 -17.56
N THR A 26 -6.65 28.35 -18.83
CA THR A 26 -5.40 28.00 -19.52
C THR A 26 -5.26 28.77 -20.82
N ARG A 27 -4.04 29.25 -21.06
CA ARG A 27 -3.59 29.80 -22.32
C ARG A 27 -2.60 28.81 -22.91
N TYR A 28 -3.02 28.12 -23.96
CA TYR A 28 -2.17 27.23 -24.73
C TYR A 28 -1.32 28.02 -25.73
N ASP A 29 -0.06 27.62 -25.85
CA ASP A 29 0.82 28.07 -26.91
C ASP A 29 0.47 27.32 -28.21
N THR A 30 0.03 28.08 -29.20
CA THR A 30 -0.34 27.53 -30.51
C THR A 30 -0.17 28.57 -31.61
N SER A 31 0.41 28.14 -32.72
CA SER A 31 0.54 28.91 -33.95
C SER A 31 -0.73 28.87 -34.83
N ASP A 32 -1.68 27.99 -34.53
CA ASP A 32 -2.91 27.77 -35.28
C ASP A 32 -4.04 28.70 -34.76
N PRO A 33 -4.54 29.65 -35.59
CA PRO A 33 -5.59 30.59 -35.16
C PRO A 33 -6.91 29.94 -34.75
N ASP A 34 -7.30 28.83 -35.40
CA ASP A 34 -8.56 28.14 -35.11
C ASP A 34 -8.48 27.41 -33.76
N GLN A 35 -7.32 26.82 -33.47
CA GLN A 35 -7.02 26.24 -32.15
C GLN A 35 -6.92 27.31 -31.07
N ALA A 36 -6.28 28.45 -31.37
CA ALA A 36 -6.19 29.56 -30.44
C ALA A 36 -7.58 30.05 -30.03
N PHE A 37 -8.53 30.14 -30.98
CA PHE A 37 -9.91 30.52 -30.69
C PHE A 37 -10.67 29.45 -29.89
N SER A 38 -10.41 28.17 -30.16
CA SER A 38 -11.14 27.05 -29.56
C SER A 38 -10.68 26.72 -28.13
N PHE A 39 -9.38 26.82 -27.85
CA PHE A 39 -8.79 26.39 -26.58
C PHE A 39 -8.51 27.53 -25.60
N ASN A 40 -8.27 28.75 -26.08
CA ASN A 40 -7.91 29.86 -25.20
C ASN A 40 -9.13 30.65 -24.77
N SER A 41 -9.47 30.53 -23.49
CA SER A 41 -10.60 31.23 -22.86
C SER A 41 -10.23 32.60 -22.26
N TRP A 42 -8.93 32.94 -22.23
CA TRP A 42 -8.43 34.17 -21.60
C TRP A 42 -7.16 34.69 -22.28
N GLN A 43 -6.77 35.92 -21.92
CA GLN A 43 -5.53 36.57 -22.36
C GLN A 43 -4.69 36.96 -21.13
N PRO A 44 -3.43 36.50 -21.03
CA PRO A 44 -2.56 36.84 -19.91
C PRO A 44 -2.17 38.31 -19.90
N ILE A 45 -2.00 38.85 -18.69
CA ILE A 45 -1.30 40.12 -18.48
C ILE A 45 0.18 39.97 -18.89
N PRO A 46 0.89 41.05 -19.21
CA PRO A 46 2.29 40.99 -19.66
C PRO A 46 3.21 40.16 -18.75
N GLU A 47 3.00 40.23 -17.44
CA GLU A 47 3.80 39.52 -16.42
C GLU A 47 3.56 38.00 -16.43
N LEU A 48 2.40 37.55 -16.90
CA LEU A 48 2.05 36.13 -17.06
C LEU A 48 2.16 35.65 -18.51
N SER A 49 2.58 36.52 -19.43
CA SER A 49 2.72 36.21 -20.85
C SER A 49 4.10 35.60 -21.11
N VAL A 50 4.24 34.31 -20.77
CA VAL A 50 5.46 33.54 -21.03
C VAL A 50 5.43 32.97 -22.46
N PRO A 51 6.44 33.23 -23.31
CA PRO A 51 6.51 32.67 -24.65
C PRO A 51 6.83 31.16 -24.60
N ASP A 52 6.47 30.43 -25.65
CA ASP A 52 6.81 29.01 -25.83
C ASP A 52 6.37 28.12 -24.65
N ALA A 53 5.20 28.40 -24.06
CA ALA A 53 4.71 27.65 -22.90
C ALA A 53 3.19 27.72 -22.76
N ASP A 54 2.60 26.68 -22.19
CA ASP A 54 1.22 26.71 -21.74
C ASP A 54 1.16 27.36 -20.35
N VAL A 55 0.30 28.35 -20.18
CA VAL A 55 0.13 29.07 -18.92
C VAL A 55 -1.25 28.78 -18.34
N SER A 56 -1.29 28.06 -17.23
CA SER A 56 -2.50 27.72 -16.49
C SER A 56 -2.56 28.51 -15.18
N VAL A 57 -3.70 29.12 -14.88
CA VAL A 57 -3.95 29.80 -13.61
C VAL A 57 -5.04 29.05 -12.86
N PHE A 58 -4.72 28.58 -11.67
CA PHE A 58 -5.59 27.87 -10.76
C PHE A 58 -6.09 28.82 -9.68
N PHE A 59 -7.41 28.88 -9.50
CA PHE A 59 -8.08 29.71 -8.51
C PHE A 59 -8.62 28.83 -7.39
N LEU A 60 -7.99 28.94 -6.22
CA LEU A 60 -8.42 28.29 -5.00
C LEU A 60 -9.50 29.12 -4.32
N GLN A 61 -10.64 28.50 -4.12
CA GLN A 61 -11.75 29.03 -3.32
C GLN A 61 -11.78 28.27 -2.00
N MET A 62 -11.56 28.97 -0.89
CA MET A 62 -11.60 28.37 0.44
C MET A 62 -13.02 28.33 1.04
N ASN A 63 -14.00 28.92 0.35
CA ASN A 63 -15.40 28.95 0.76
C ASN A 63 -15.57 29.29 2.25
N SER A 64 -16.17 28.40 3.04
CA SER A 64 -16.39 28.57 4.48
C SER A 64 -15.42 27.74 5.35
N VAL A 65 -14.30 27.29 4.80
CA VAL A 65 -13.26 26.56 5.54
C VAL A 65 -12.64 27.48 6.60
N ARG A 66 -12.53 26.97 7.82
CA ARG A 66 -12.00 27.66 9.01
C ARG A 66 -10.82 26.87 9.54
N TYR A 67 -9.74 27.54 9.89
CA TYR A 67 -8.52 26.90 10.39
C TYR A 67 -8.42 27.00 11.91
N SER A 68 -7.93 25.96 12.58
CA SER A 68 -7.69 25.93 14.03
C SER A 68 -6.50 26.82 14.45
N THR A 69 -5.54 27.04 13.54
CA THR A 69 -4.33 27.85 13.73
C THR A 69 -4.12 28.76 12.52
N PRO A 70 -3.35 29.86 12.65
CA PRO A 70 -3.04 30.70 11.49
C PRO A 70 -2.24 29.90 10.45
N VAL A 71 -2.52 30.13 9.18
CA VAL A 71 -1.84 29.48 8.04
C VAL A 71 -1.08 30.53 7.25
N ALA A 72 0.25 30.41 7.21
CA ALA A 72 1.15 31.34 6.53
C ALA A 72 1.50 30.93 5.08
N ASP A 73 0.90 29.84 4.58
CA ASP A 73 1.11 29.35 3.22
C ASP A 73 0.62 30.37 2.17
N LEU A 74 1.39 30.58 1.09
CA LEU A 74 1.10 31.59 0.08
C LEU A 74 -0.18 31.35 -0.72
N TRP A 75 -0.66 30.11 -0.82
CA TRP A 75 -1.89 29.78 -1.54
C TRP A 75 -3.06 29.56 -0.58
N PHE A 76 -2.80 29.01 0.60
CA PHE A 76 -3.77 28.71 1.65
C PHE A 76 -3.89 29.77 2.77
N ALA A 77 -3.30 30.96 2.58
CA ALA A 77 -3.13 31.93 3.66
C ALA A 77 -4.43 32.27 4.40
N ALA A 78 -4.37 32.13 5.71
CA ALA A 78 -5.44 32.40 6.65
C ALA A 78 -4.85 32.91 7.96
N GLU A 79 -4.38 34.16 7.93
CA GLU A 79 -3.83 34.85 9.10
C GLU A 79 -4.85 35.85 9.68
N LEU A 80 -5.83 36.27 8.88
CA LEU A 80 -6.83 37.27 9.25
C LEU A 80 -7.92 36.69 10.16
N GLY A 81 -8.13 37.38 11.28
CA GLY A 81 -9.39 37.38 12.02
C GLY A 81 -9.66 36.11 12.82
N SER A 82 -9.25 36.13 14.07
CA SER A 82 -9.60 35.09 15.03
C SER A 82 -11.09 35.18 15.38
N ILE A 83 -11.90 34.22 14.97
CA ILE A 83 -13.31 34.15 15.32
C ILE A 83 -13.43 33.25 16.55
N ASN A 84 -13.84 33.85 17.67
CA ASN A 84 -14.16 33.12 18.87
C ASN A 84 -15.50 32.40 18.67
N ALA A 85 -15.45 31.08 18.49
CA ALA A 85 -16.64 30.23 18.52
C ALA A 85 -16.76 29.60 19.90
N THR A 86 -17.94 29.64 20.49
CA THR A 86 -18.22 28.97 21.76
C THR A 86 -19.04 27.72 21.50
N THR A 87 -18.61 26.59 22.05
CA THR A 87 -19.43 25.37 22.02
C THR A 87 -20.49 25.41 23.13
N VAL A 88 -21.73 25.05 22.76
CA VAL A 88 -22.90 25.02 23.68
C VAL A 88 -22.66 24.10 24.88
N TYR A 89 -21.81 23.08 24.74
CA TYR A 89 -21.64 22.03 25.74
C TYR A 89 -20.62 22.31 26.85
N LYS A 90 -19.69 23.28 26.70
CA LYS A 90 -18.64 23.49 27.72
C LYS A 90 -18.12 24.94 27.90
N ASN A 91 -18.68 25.97 27.26
CA ASN A 91 -18.07 27.32 27.26
C ASN A 91 -16.57 27.31 26.88
N ILE A 92 -16.13 26.29 26.13
CA ILE A 92 -14.79 26.25 25.56
C ILE A 92 -14.84 27.11 24.31
N GLY A 93 -14.11 28.24 24.36
CA GLY A 93 -13.86 29.09 23.21
C GLY A 93 -12.82 28.45 22.31
N PHE A 94 -13.18 28.22 21.05
CA PHE A 94 -12.26 27.90 19.98
C PHE A 94 -11.99 29.15 19.18
N GLN A 95 -10.73 29.34 18.81
CA GLN A 95 -10.30 30.42 17.94
C GLN A 95 -10.15 29.85 16.54
N TYR A 96 -10.84 30.44 15.57
CA TYR A 96 -10.76 30.04 14.18
C TYR A 96 -10.17 31.15 13.32
N TYR A 97 -9.40 30.77 12.31
CA TYR A 97 -8.85 31.68 11.30
C TYR A 97 -9.59 31.46 9.98
N ARG A 98 -9.77 32.54 9.20
CA ARG A 98 -10.39 32.47 7.87
C ARG A 98 -9.39 32.88 6.82
N SER A 99 -9.65 32.45 5.58
CA SER A 99 -8.89 32.88 4.42
C SER A 99 -8.77 34.40 4.38
N ASP A 100 -7.58 34.88 4.04
CA ASP A 100 -7.32 36.31 3.94
C ASP A 100 -8.06 36.95 2.76
N GLU A 101 -8.27 36.16 1.71
CA GLU A 101 -8.91 36.56 0.45
C GLU A 101 -9.96 35.53 0.05
N PRO A 102 -11.05 35.93 -0.64
CA PRO A 102 -12.08 34.98 -1.07
C PRO A 102 -11.55 33.97 -2.11
N VAL A 103 -10.56 34.37 -2.91
CA VAL A 103 -9.92 33.54 -3.93
C VAL A 103 -8.43 33.85 -3.97
N ARG A 104 -7.58 32.82 -4.03
CA ARG A 104 -6.14 32.97 -4.27
C ARG A 104 -5.73 32.22 -5.54
N ALA A 105 -4.88 32.85 -6.35
CA ALA A 105 -4.47 32.33 -7.64
C ALA A 105 -3.04 31.77 -7.59
N LEU A 106 -2.82 30.64 -8.26
CA LEU A 106 -1.52 30.05 -8.52
C LEU A 106 -1.35 29.85 -10.03
N ALA A 107 -0.29 30.41 -10.60
CA ALA A 107 0.02 30.25 -12.02
C ALA A 107 1.09 29.17 -12.22
N CYS A 108 0.87 28.29 -13.19
CA CYS A 108 1.79 27.24 -13.60
C CYS A 108 2.16 27.43 -15.08
N VAL A 109 3.45 27.35 -15.37
CA VAL A 109 4.00 27.40 -16.73
C VAL A 109 4.48 25.99 -17.08
N GLN A 110 3.94 25.43 -18.15
CA GLN A 110 4.24 24.07 -18.59
C GLN A 110 4.89 24.08 -19.98
N GLN A 111 5.99 23.35 -20.10
CA GLN A 111 6.73 23.20 -21.34
C GLN A 111 7.04 21.73 -21.58
N TYR A 112 7.05 21.35 -22.85
CA TYR A 112 7.21 19.98 -23.30
C TYR A 112 8.31 19.92 -24.35
N GLN A 113 9.06 18.83 -24.33
CA GLN A 113 10.10 18.53 -25.30
C GLN A 113 9.98 17.06 -25.69
N PHE A 114 10.00 16.79 -26.99
CA PHE A 114 10.01 15.44 -27.52
C PHE A 114 11.37 15.15 -28.15
N CYS A 115 11.88 13.94 -27.93
CA CYS A 115 13.18 13.52 -28.43
C CYS A 115 13.07 12.23 -29.25
N ASN A 116 13.74 12.21 -30.40
CA ASN A 116 13.92 11.02 -31.23
C ASN A 116 15.29 10.39 -30.94
N PRO A 117 15.35 9.21 -30.30
CA PRO A 117 16.61 8.55 -29.95
C PRO A 117 17.39 8.05 -31.17
N SER A 118 16.77 7.97 -32.34
CA SER A 118 17.42 7.56 -33.60
C SER A 118 18.26 8.67 -34.24
N LEU A 119 18.16 9.91 -33.76
CA LEU A 119 18.90 11.07 -34.26
C LEU A 119 20.13 11.38 -33.38
N LYS A 120 21.06 12.18 -33.92
CA LYS A 120 22.23 12.65 -33.16
C LYS A 120 21.79 13.64 -32.08
N HIS A 121 22.51 13.68 -30.96
CA HIS A 121 22.08 14.35 -29.74
C HIS A 121 21.63 15.81 -29.95
N ASP A 122 22.40 16.60 -30.69
CA ASP A 122 22.12 18.03 -30.91
C ASP A 122 20.86 18.31 -31.77
N GLU A 123 20.39 17.33 -32.55
CA GLU A 123 19.20 17.41 -33.40
C GLU A 123 18.10 16.46 -32.94
N SER A 124 18.30 15.78 -31.81
CA SER A 124 17.41 14.71 -31.36
C SER A 124 16.11 15.23 -30.74
N CYS A 125 16.12 16.44 -30.18
CA CYS A 125 15.00 16.97 -29.42
C CYS A 125 14.42 18.26 -30.02
N THR A 126 13.12 18.47 -29.84
CA THR A 126 12.47 19.76 -30.14
C THR A 126 12.91 20.85 -29.15
N PRO A 127 12.73 22.15 -29.46
CA PRO A 127 12.71 23.16 -28.41
C PRO A 127 11.61 22.88 -27.38
N LEU A 128 11.74 23.48 -26.19
CA LEU A 128 10.69 23.50 -25.16
C LEU A 128 9.57 24.42 -25.62
N GLN A 129 8.34 23.90 -25.71
CA GLN A 129 7.15 24.64 -26.13
C GLN A 129 5.90 24.15 -25.39
N GLY A 130 4.76 24.82 -25.55
CA GLY A 130 3.47 24.29 -25.09
C GLY A 130 3.12 22.96 -25.77
N ILE A 131 2.22 22.16 -25.18
CA ILE A 131 1.99 20.77 -25.60
C ILE A 131 1.55 20.65 -27.07
N LEU A 132 0.72 21.58 -27.53
CA LEU A 132 0.17 21.58 -28.89
C LEU A 132 1.28 21.83 -29.91
N GLU A 133 2.08 22.87 -29.71
CA GLU A 133 3.14 23.25 -30.61
C GLU A 133 4.33 22.27 -30.53
N ALA A 134 4.74 21.84 -29.33
CA ALA A 134 5.79 20.84 -29.14
C ALA A 134 5.48 19.54 -29.90
N THR A 135 4.22 19.09 -29.84
CA THR A 135 3.75 17.92 -30.58
C THR A 135 3.81 18.13 -32.09
N ARG A 136 3.32 19.28 -32.57
CA ARG A 136 3.29 19.65 -33.99
C ARG A 136 4.70 19.73 -34.58
N ILE A 137 5.63 20.34 -33.85
CA ILE A 137 7.04 20.43 -34.24
C ILE A 137 7.67 19.04 -34.23
N ALA A 138 7.43 18.22 -33.20
CA ALA A 138 7.99 16.88 -33.12
C ALA A 138 7.61 16.02 -34.35
N GLU A 139 6.33 16.02 -34.71
CA GLU A 139 5.85 15.29 -35.88
C GLU A 139 6.45 15.82 -37.20
N SER A 140 6.51 17.15 -37.36
CA SER A 140 6.92 17.77 -38.62
C SER A 140 8.44 17.87 -38.81
N THR A 141 9.23 17.72 -37.74
CA THR A 141 10.70 17.85 -37.79
C THR A 141 11.38 16.49 -37.54
N ILE A 142 11.55 16.12 -36.27
CA ILE A 142 12.34 14.97 -35.81
C ILE A 142 11.69 13.60 -36.13
N PHE A 143 10.38 13.55 -36.39
CA PHE A 143 9.68 12.31 -36.78
C PHE A 143 9.13 12.30 -38.22
N SER A 144 9.26 13.39 -38.99
CA SER A 144 8.61 13.54 -40.31
C SER A 144 8.89 12.42 -41.31
N MET A 145 10.15 11.99 -41.39
CA MET A 145 10.66 10.90 -42.25
C MET A 145 11.30 9.77 -41.43
N SER A 146 11.05 9.72 -40.13
CA SER A 146 11.59 8.67 -39.27
C SER A 146 10.83 7.37 -39.48
N LYS A 147 11.54 6.23 -39.43
CA LYS A 147 10.92 4.91 -39.34
C LYS A 147 10.09 4.75 -38.05
N ASP A 148 10.38 5.57 -37.05
CA ASP A 148 9.74 5.55 -35.74
C ASP A 148 8.48 6.43 -35.70
N ARG A 149 8.12 7.12 -36.80
CA ARG A 149 6.98 8.05 -36.86
C ARG A 149 5.68 7.40 -36.38
N ASP A 150 5.38 6.21 -36.90
CA ASP A 150 4.15 5.49 -36.55
C ASP A 150 4.11 5.10 -35.06
N GLY A 151 5.24 4.68 -34.50
CA GLY A 151 5.35 4.36 -33.07
C GLY A 151 5.28 5.60 -32.18
N PHE A 152 5.85 6.71 -32.65
CA PHE A 152 5.74 8.02 -32.00
C PHE A 152 4.29 8.49 -31.98
N LEU A 153 3.59 8.49 -33.13
CA LEU A 153 2.19 8.91 -33.22
C LEU A 153 1.28 8.04 -32.34
N TRP A 154 1.54 6.74 -32.28
CA TRP A 154 0.85 5.84 -31.36
C TRP A 154 1.04 6.27 -29.89
N SER A 155 2.29 6.42 -29.44
CA SER A 155 2.61 6.81 -28.06
C SER A 155 2.09 8.21 -27.71
N LEU A 156 2.16 9.13 -28.67
CA LEU A 156 1.66 10.49 -28.55
C LEU A 156 0.15 10.52 -28.36
N ALA A 157 -0.60 9.62 -29.02
CA ALA A 157 -2.05 9.55 -28.84
C ALA A 157 -2.43 9.18 -27.40
N ALA A 158 -1.68 8.30 -26.72
CA ALA A 158 -1.88 8.04 -25.29
C ALA A 158 -1.63 9.30 -24.45
N ILE A 159 -0.51 9.99 -24.68
CA ILE A 159 -0.16 11.20 -23.92
C ILE A 159 -1.19 12.32 -24.14
N ARG A 160 -1.65 12.52 -25.38
CA ARG A 160 -2.52 13.64 -25.74
C ARG A 160 -3.99 13.42 -25.40
N TYR A 161 -4.48 12.18 -25.51
CA TYR A 161 -5.92 11.90 -25.42
C TYR A 161 -6.31 11.02 -24.22
N MET A 162 -5.36 10.37 -23.56
CA MET A 162 -5.65 9.42 -22.47
C MET A 162 -5.01 9.80 -21.13
N ALA A 163 -3.89 10.53 -21.15
CA ALA A 163 -3.26 11.06 -19.96
C ALA A 163 -3.88 12.42 -19.58
N ASN A 164 -3.99 12.65 -18.27
CA ASN A 164 -4.54 13.86 -17.67
C ASN A 164 -3.41 14.70 -17.06
N GLY A 165 -3.45 16.01 -17.30
CA GLY A 165 -2.55 16.99 -16.70
C GLY A 165 -3.16 17.65 -15.46
N PHE A 166 -2.55 18.76 -15.06
CA PHE A 166 -2.97 19.52 -13.86
C PHE A 166 -4.37 20.13 -14.06
N THR A 167 -4.66 20.57 -15.28
CA THR A 167 -5.93 21.19 -15.67
C THR A 167 -7.08 20.20 -15.57
N GLU A 168 -6.92 18.99 -16.10
CA GLU A 168 -7.93 17.93 -16.03
C GLU A 168 -8.12 17.43 -14.59
N PHE A 169 -7.02 17.33 -13.84
CA PHE A 169 -7.07 16.95 -12.42
C PHE A 169 -7.90 17.96 -11.60
N ALA A 170 -7.63 19.26 -11.78
CA ALA A 170 -8.43 20.32 -11.18
C ALA A 170 -9.89 20.34 -11.70
N ALA A 171 -10.11 20.07 -13.00
CA ALA A 171 -11.45 20.06 -13.59
C ALA A 171 -12.37 18.99 -12.99
N PHE A 172 -11.83 17.77 -12.85
CA PHE A 172 -12.62 16.60 -12.50
C PHE A 172 -12.74 16.40 -10.98
N LEU A 173 -11.64 16.60 -10.24
CA LEU A 173 -11.64 16.39 -8.79
C LEU A 173 -11.93 17.66 -7.99
N LYS A 174 -11.73 18.84 -8.59
CA LYS A 174 -11.97 20.14 -7.93
C LYS A 174 -11.23 20.23 -6.59
N GLY A 175 -11.93 20.53 -5.49
CA GLY A 175 -11.37 20.48 -4.14
C GLY A 175 -10.72 19.14 -3.80
N GLY A 176 -11.26 18.02 -4.29
CA GLY A 176 -10.68 16.68 -4.09
C GLY A 176 -9.35 16.45 -4.79
N SER A 177 -8.84 17.41 -5.57
CA SER A 177 -7.47 17.40 -6.09
C SER A 177 -6.43 17.80 -5.03
N LEU A 178 -6.86 18.38 -3.90
CA LEU A 178 -5.95 18.92 -2.88
C LEU A 178 -5.76 17.93 -1.73
N LEU A 179 -4.51 17.73 -1.32
CA LEU A 179 -4.15 17.04 -0.09
C LEU A 179 -4.77 17.71 1.14
N ALA A 180 -4.89 19.04 1.13
CA ALA A 180 -5.56 19.77 2.19
C ALA A 180 -7.00 19.29 2.39
N SER A 181 -7.71 18.90 1.33
CA SER A 181 -9.11 18.46 1.42
C SER A 181 -9.30 17.17 2.23
N ASP A 182 -8.28 16.31 2.35
CA ASP A 182 -8.36 15.04 3.09
C ASP A 182 -8.57 15.24 4.60
N TYR A 183 -8.21 16.41 5.12
CA TYR A 183 -8.27 16.74 6.55
C TYR A 183 -9.39 17.72 6.92
N VAL A 184 -10.15 18.19 5.92
CA VAL A 184 -11.29 19.08 6.16
C VAL A 184 -12.43 18.31 6.81
N SER A 185 -12.99 18.86 7.88
CA SER A 185 -14.14 18.31 8.59
C SER A 185 -15.24 19.36 8.75
N ASN A 186 -16.40 18.95 9.25
CA ASN A 186 -17.46 19.88 9.67
C ASN A 186 -17.01 20.89 10.75
N LEU A 187 -15.91 20.61 11.45
CA LEU A 187 -15.34 21.52 12.45
C LEU A 187 -14.31 22.49 11.84
N GLY A 188 -14.04 22.38 10.55
CA GLY A 188 -13.01 23.10 9.84
C GLY A 188 -11.80 22.22 9.52
N GLN A 189 -10.70 22.91 9.26
CA GLN A 189 -9.38 22.41 8.90
C GLN A 189 -8.42 22.64 10.06
N ASP A 190 -7.43 21.75 10.21
CA ASP A 190 -6.36 21.99 11.18
C ASP A 190 -5.33 23.01 10.64
N GLY A 191 -4.23 23.25 11.35
CA GLY A 191 -3.13 24.01 10.78
C GLY A 191 -2.56 23.33 9.53
N LEU A 192 -2.32 24.11 8.47
CA LEU A 192 -1.57 23.67 7.31
C LEU A 192 -0.09 24.06 7.44
N PRO A 193 0.85 23.28 6.90
CA PRO A 193 2.25 23.65 6.83
C PRO A 193 2.46 24.88 5.93
N ASN A 194 3.54 25.63 6.18
CA ASN A 194 3.85 26.86 5.43
C ASN A 194 4.18 26.64 3.94
N ASN A 195 4.43 25.39 3.56
CA ASN A 195 4.73 24.97 2.19
C ASN A 195 3.65 24.03 1.63
N GLN A 196 2.41 24.13 2.12
CA GLN A 196 1.30 23.34 1.62
C GLN A 196 1.16 23.44 0.09
N TRP A 197 1.29 24.63 -0.50
CA TRP A 197 1.20 24.81 -1.96
C TRP A 197 2.25 23.99 -2.73
N GLU A 198 3.45 23.79 -2.17
CA GLU A 198 4.49 22.96 -2.77
C GLU A 198 4.11 21.48 -2.71
N LEU A 199 3.57 21.03 -1.57
CA LEU A 199 3.09 19.67 -1.38
C LEU A 199 1.93 19.33 -2.33
N GLU A 200 1.02 20.29 -2.55
CA GLU A 200 -0.06 20.14 -3.52
C GLU A 200 0.48 19.93 -4.94
N LEU A 201 1.41 20.79 -5.38
CA LEU A 201 1.99 20.68 -6.72
C LEU A 201 2.84 19.42 -6.88
N GLU A 202 3.58 19.00 -5.85
CA GLU A 202 4.31 17.74 -5.87
C GLU A 202 3.35 16.54 -6.01
N HIS A 203 2.21 16.58 -5.31
CA HIS A 203 1.17 15.57 -5.43
C HIS A 203 0.58 15.55 -6.86
N TRP A 204 0.22 16.70 -7.41
CA TRP A 204 -0.31 16.82 -8.77
C TRP A 204 0.69 16.30 -9.81
N PHE A 205 1.98 16.63 -9.64
CA PHE A 205 3.02 16.14 -10.52
C PHE A 205 3.19 14.61 -10.46
N ARG A 206 3.21 14.04 -9.25
CA ARG A 206 3.25 12.58 -9.06
C ARG A 206 2.05 11.90 -9.70
N PHE A 207 0.87 12.49 -9.55
CA PHE A 207 -0.35 11.99 -10.17
C PHE A 207 -0.25 12.00 -11.69
N THR A 208 0.14 13.12 -12.31
CA THR A 208 0.31 13.22 -13.76
C THR A 208 1.32 12.21 -14.30
N LEU A 209 2.45 11.99 -13.62
CA LEU A 209 3.41 10.97 -14.03
C LEU A 209 2.84 9.54 -13.96
N ALA A 210 2.09 9.22 -12.90
CA ALA A 210 1.41 7.93 -12.78
C ALA A 210 0.32 7.77 -13.85
N ASP A 211 -0.40 8.84 -14.18
CA ASP A 211 -1.46 8.80 -15.19
C ASP A 211 -0.92 8.64 -16.61
N VAL A 212 0.25 9.23 -16.92
CA VAL A 212 0.96 8.96 -18.18
C VAL A 212 1.33 7.49 -18.31
N GLN A 213 1.83 6.87 -17.23
CA GLN A 213 2.13 5.43 -17.21
C GLN A 213 0.88 4.57 -17.43
N ARG A 214 -0.23 4.93 -16.76
CA ARG A 214 -1.54 4.28 -16.97
C ARG A 214 -2.02 4.44 -18.41
N ALA A 215 -1.97 5.63 -18.97
CA ALA A 215 -2.46 5.93 -20.31
C ALA A 215 -1.76 5.08 -21.38
N ILE A 216 -0.44 4.93 -21.29
CA ILE A 216 0.35 4.10 -22.22
C ILE A 216 -0.06 2.62 -22.11
N LEU A 217 -0.30 2.13 -20.89
CA LEU A 217 -0.76 0.76 -20.64
C LEU A 217 -2.18 0.52 -21.14
N ASP A 218 -3.11 1.42 -20.82
CA ASP A 218 -4.51 1.32 -21.23
C ASP A 218 -4.65 1.36 -22.75
N GLN A 219 -3.77 2.11 -23.43
CA GLN A 219 -3.73 2.13 -24.88
C GLN A 219 -3.36 0.75 -25.46
N ALA A 220 -2.44 0.01 -24.83
CA ALA A 220 -2.01 -1.31 -25.29
C ALA A 220 -2.92 -2.46 -24.86
N THR A 221 -3.61 -2.33 -23.72
CA THR A 221 -4.45 -3.41 -23.15
C THR A 221 -5.94 -3.24 -23.40
N GLY A 222 -6.37 -2.03 -23.75
CA GLY A 222 -7.77 -1.70 -23.91
C GLY A 222 -8.53 -1.61 -22.58
N PRO A 223 -9.77 -1.10 -22.62
CA PRO A 223 -10.56 -0.82 -21.43
C PRO A 223 -11.00 -2.09 -20.70
N VAL A 224 -11.17 -1.94 -19.38
CA VAL A 224 -11.67 -2.99 -18.48
C VAL A 224 -13.08 -3.42 -18.84
N THR A 225 -13.94 -2.43 -19.06
CA THR A 225 -15.36 -2.61 -19.32
C THR A 225 -15.58 -2.99 -20.78
N PRO A 226 -16.20 -4.16 -21.07
CA PRO A 226 -16.47 -4.60 -22.45
C PRO A 226 -17.21 -3.56 -23.29
N GLU A 227 -18.12 -2.80 -22.67
CA GLU A 227 -18.92 -1.75 -23.30
C GLU A 227 -18.06 -0.59 -23.81
N ALA A 228 -16.91 -0.35 -23.18
CA ALA A 228 -16.01 0.71 -23.60
C ALA A 228 -15.06 0.31 -24.73
N ARG A 229 -15.04 -0.98 -25.14
CA ARG A 229 -14.16 -1.46 -26.23
C ARG A 229 -14.41 -0.74 -27.55
N SER A 230 -15.62 -0.25 -27.80
CA SER A 230 -15.93 0.54 -29.01
C SER A 230 -15.21 1.90 -29.05
N PHE A 231 -14.75 2.41 -27.91
CA PHE A 231 -13.99 3.66 -27.81
C PHE A 231 -12.48 3.43 -27.85
N HIS A 232 -12.03 2.17 -27.90
CA HIS A 232 -10.62 1.81 -28.03
C HIS A 232 -10.29 1.58 -29.51
N SER A 233 -9.18 2.17 -29.97
CA SER A 233 -8.69 1.99 -31.33
C SER A 233 -7.44 1.11 -31.32
N PRO A 234 -7.48 -0.11 -31.89
CA PRO A 234 -6.30 -0.98 -31.96
C PRO A 234 -5.24 -0.41 -32.92
N PRO A 235 -3.96 -0.82 -32.78
CA PRO A 235 -2.88 -0.32 -33.61
C PRO A 235 -3.04 -0.75 -35.09
N THR A 236 -3.13 0.22 -35.99
CA THR A 236 -3.36 -0.04 -37.43
C THR A 236 -2.05 -0.17 -38.23
N SER A 237 -1.02 0.60 -37.88
CA SER A 237 0.26 0.62 -38.59
C SER A 237 1.26 -0.42 -38.06
N PRO A 238 2.25 -0.84 -38.86
CA PRO A 238 3.31 -1.73 -38.39
C PRO A 238 4.12 -1.15 -37.23
N GLY A 239 4.41 0.17 -37.25
CA GLY A 239 5.13 0.83 -36.17
C GLY A 239 4.35 0.89 -34.86
N ALA A 240 3.04 1.16 -34.92
CA ALA A 240 2.17 1.12 -33.75
C ALA A 240 2.08 -0.28 -33.15
N ARG A 241 1.92 -1.32 -33.99
CA ARG A 241 1.93 -2.72 -33.53
C ARG A 241 3.26 -3.10 -32.89
N ALA A 242 4.38 -2.63 -33.45
CA ALA A 242 5.69 -2.86 -32.87
C ALA A 242 5.82 -2.22 -31.48
N VAL A 243 5.31 -1.00 -31.26
CA VAL A 243 5.30 -0.41 -29.92
C VAL A 243 4.37 -1.18 -28.99
N CYS A 244 3.13 -1.47 -29.41
CA CYS A 244 2.11 -2.17 -28.62
C CYS A 244 2.60 -3.54 -28.09
N SER A 245 3.12 -4.38 -28.99
CA SER A 245 3.60 -5.74 -28.67
C SER A 245 4.91 -5.80 -27.89
N ASN A 246 5.69 -4.71 -27.88
CA ASN A 246 6.97 -4.64 -27.16
C ASN A 246 6.85 -3.96 -25.79
N GLN A 247 5.64 -3.61 -25.33
CA GLN A 247 5.45 -3.08 -23.99
C GLN A 247 5.60 -4.18 -22.95
N LYS A 248 6.46 -3.92 -21.95
CA LYS A 248 6.62 -4.80 -20.80
C LYS A 248 6.16 -4.06 -19.55
N ILE A 249 5.23 -4.67 -18.84
CA ILE A 249 4.80 -4.21 -17.53
C ILE A 249 5.14 -5.24 -16.46
N ARG A 250 5.25 -4.75 -15.23
CA ARG A 250 5.38 -5.64 -14.08
C ARG A 250 4.01 -6.26 -13.81
N SER A 251 3.91 -7.57 -14.00
CA SER A 251 2.76 -8.35 -13.55
C SER A 251 2.95 -8.72 -12.08
N ASP A 252 1.91 -8.51 -11.28
CA ASP A 252 1.74 -9.01 -9.92
C ASP A 252 1.06 -10.40 -9.90
N SER A 253 0.69 -10.95 -11.06
CA SER A 253 0.16 -12.32 -11.18
C SER A 253 1.23 -13.39 -10.93
N TYR A 254 2.50 -13.05 -11.07
CA TYR A 254 3.63 -13.96 -10.89
C TYR A 254 4.68 -13.33 -9.98
N THR A 255 5.07 -14.04 -8.94
CA THR A 255 6.19 -13.64 -8.06
C THR A 255 7.41 -14.50 -8.36
N SER A 256 8.53 -13.86 -8.67
CA SER A 256 9.80 -14.57 -8.87
C SER A 256 10.40 -14.98 -7.52
N PHE A 257 10.46 -16.28 -7.25
CA PHE A 257 11.13 -16.82 -6.06
C PHE A 257 12.57 -17.24 -6.38
N ASN A 258 13.48 -17.06 -5.42
CA ASN A 258 14.81 -17.64 -5.51
C ASN A 258 14.74 -19.14 -5.22
N VAL A 259 14.51 -19.93 -6.27
CA VAL A 259 14.41 -21.41 -6.19
C VAL A 259 15.67 -22.01 -5.59
N LEU A 260 16.85 -21.47 -5.91
CA LEU A 260 18.12 -21.91 -5.32
C LEU A 260 18.13 -21.70 -3.80
N GLY A 261 17.69 -20.53 -3.35
CA GLY A 261 17.57 -20.21 -1.92
C GLY A 261 16.63 -21.16 -1.19
N LEU A 262 15.47 -21.46 -1.77
CA LEU A 262 14.52 -22.43 -1.20
C LEU A 262 15.13 -23.83 -1.12
N ILE A 263 15.77 -24.31 -2.19
CA ILE A 263 16.43 -25.62 -2.20
C ILE A 263 17.51 -25.70 -1.13
N LEU A 264 18.34 -24.66 -0.96
CA LEU A 264 19.39 -24.64 0.05
C LEU A 264 18.81 -24.70 1.47
N ILE A 265 17.78 -23.90 1.77
CA ILE A 265 17.14 -23.88 3.08
C ILE A 265 16.52 -25.25 3.39
N PHE A 266 15.74 -25.82 2.48
CA PHE A 266 15.10 -27.12 2.69
C PHE A 266 16.11 -28.26 2.78
N SER A 267 17.15 -28.26 1.94
CA SER A 267 18.15 -29.33 1.91
C SER A 267 19.06 -29.29 3.13
N ILE A 268 19.62 -28.13 3.45
CA ILE A 268 20.54 -27.97 4.59
C ILE A 268 19.75 -28.10 5.90
N GLY A 269 18.60 -27.44 6.04
CA GLY A 269 17.74 -27.55 7.20
C GLY A 269 17.23 -28.98 7.41
N GLY A 270 16.79 -29.64 6.33
CA GLY A 270 16.38 -31.04 6.35
C GLY A 270 17.52 -31.97 6.76
N LEU A 271 18.74 -31.75 6.24
CA LEU A 271 19.92 -32.53 6.62
C LEU A 271 20.25 -32.36 8.12
N ILE A 272 20.23 -31.14 8.63
CA ILE A 272 20.46 -30.86 10.06
C ILE A 272 19.43 -31.59 10.93
N MET A 273 18.15 -31.51 10.56
CA MET A 273 17.08 -32.21 11.29
C MET A 273 17.23 -33.73 11.24
N LEU A 274 17.57 -34.31 10.08
CA LEU A 274 17.80 -35.74 9.93
C LEU A 274 19.03 -36.22 10.73
N ILE A 275 20.12 -35.44 10.73
CA ILE A 275 21.28 -35.73 11.55
C ILE A 275 20.89 -35.68 13.03
N SER A 276 20.20 -34.62 13.47
CA SER A 276 19.78 -34.48 14.86
C SER A 276 18.85 -35.62 15.32
N ALA A 277 17.95 -36.09 14.47
CA ALA A 277 17.03 -37.17 14.79
C ALA A 277 17.71 -38.55 14.80
N SER A 278 18.71 -38.78 13.94
CA SER A 278 19.40 -40.06 13.85
C SER A 278 20.57 -40.21 14.82
N LEU A 279 21.16 -39.11 15.28
CA LEU A 279 22.34 -39.11 16.14
C LEU A 279 22.10 -39.89 17.45
N PRO A 280 20.99 -39.71 18.20
CA PRO A 280 20.74 -40.47 19.43
C PRO A 280 20.71 -41.99 19.21
N THR A 281 19.98 -42.46 18.20
CA THR A 281 19.86 -43.90 17.89
C THR A 281 21.19 -44.51 17.46
N VAL A 282 22.00 -43.77 16.69
CA VAL A 282 23.32 -44.24 16.25
C VAL A 282 24.30 -44.26 17.42
N THR A 283 24.34 -43.21 18.26
CA THR A 283 25.24 -43.14 19.41
C THR A 283 24.92 -44.22 20.43
N GLU A 284 23.63 -44.44 20.72
CA GLU A 284 23.18 -45.50 21.63
C GLU A 284 23.66 -46.87 21.14
N ARG A 285 23.44 -47.20 19.85
CA ARG A 285 23.83 -48.49 19.28
C ARG A 285 25.35 -48.71 19.31
N VAL A 286 26.12 -47.67 19.01
CA VAL A 286 27.59 -47.74 19.00
C VAL A 286 28.15 -47.84 20.42
N GLN A 287 27.61 -47.08 21.36
CA GLN A 287 28.09 -47.03 22.74
C GLN A 287 27.72 -48.30 23.51
N ARG A 288 26.52 -48.86 23.31
CA ARG A 288 26.12 -50.19 23.81
C ARG A 288 27.09 -51.29 23.37
N TYR A 289 27.65 -51.21 22.16
CA TYR A 289 28.61 -52.20 21.66
C TYR A 289 30.04 -51.98 22.17
N LYS A 290 30.53 -50.73 22.24
CA LYS A 290 31.93 -50.44 22.57
C LYS A 290 32.22 -50.26 24.06
N SER A 291 31.29 -49.65 24.81
CA SER A 291 31.47 -49.34 26.24
C SER A 291 30.12 -49.41 26.96
N PRO A 292 29.70 -50.61 27.39
CA PRO A 292 28.42 -50.79 28.07
C PRO A 292 28.27 -49.93 29.33
N LEU A 293 29.35 -49.71 30.07
CA LEU A 293 29.34 -48.89 31.29
C LEU A 293 29.07 -47.41 30.99
N ALA A 294 29.77 -46.84 30.00
CA ALA A 294 29.55 -45.45 29.60
C ALA A 294 28.15 -45.24 28.99
N SER A 295 27.59 -46.26 28.35
CA SER A 295 26.21 -46.23 27.86
C SER A 295 25.19 -46.16 28.99
N ILE A 296 25.39 -46.92 30.08
CA ILE A 296 24.50 -46.87 31.24
C ILE A 296 24.63 -45.52 31.94
N GLU A 297 25.85 -45.01 32.12
CA GLU A 297 26.09 -43.70 32.73
C GLU A 297 25.39 -42.57 31.94
N TRP A 298 25.49 -42.60 30.61
CA TRP A 298 24.79 -41.67 29.71
C TRP A 298 23.28 -41.73 29.89
N VAL A 299 22.68 -42.93 29.86
CA VAL A 299 21.23 -43.11 30.04
C VAL A 299 20.80 -42.65 31.43
N THR A 300 21.53 -42.99 32.49
CA THR A 300 21.19 -42.57 33.87
C THR A 300 21.29 -41.07 34.10
N SER A 301 22.07 -40.37 33.28
CA SER A 301 22.22 -38.91 33.35
C SER A 301 21.13 -38.16 32.57
N ASP A 302 20.29 -38.86 31.81
CA ASP A 302 19.19 -38.23 31.10
C ASP A 302 18.08 -37.76 32.07
N THR A 303 17.39 -36.70 31.70
CA THR A 303 16.42 -35.98 32.55
C THR A 303 15.33 -36.87 33.13
N LEU A 304 14.75 -37.76 32.32
CA LEU A 304 13.70 -38.68 32.75
C LEU A 304 14.24 -39.77 33.70
N GLN A 305 15.48 -40.21 33.48
CA GLN A 305 16.13 -41.19 34.35
C GLN A 305 16.56 -40.58 35.68
N LEU A 306 17.01 -39.33 35.69
CA LEU A 306 17.23 -38.58 36.94
C LEU A 306 15.94 -38.39 37.73
N GLN A 307 14.84 -38.08 37.05
CA GLN A 307 13.53 -37.98 37.69
C GLN A 307 13.09 -39.33 38.28
N ARG A 308 13.27 -40.43 37.53
CA ARG A 308 13.04 -41.79 38.02
C ARG A 308 13.83 -42.08 39.30
N LEU A 309 15.14 -41.84 39.27
CA LEU A 309 16.03 -42.05 40.43
C LEU A 309 15.58 -41.23 41.65
N ALA A 310 15.12 -40.00 41.45
CA ALA A 310 14.61 -39.15 42.52
C ALA A 310 13.31 -39.71 43.15
N HIS A 311 12.39 -40.24 42.32
CA HIS A 311 11.17 -40.91 42.81
C HIS A 311 11.47 -42.25 43.49
N GLU A 312 12.39 -43.04 42.92
CA GLU A 312 12.82 -44.32 43.46
C GLU A 312 13.53 -44.16 44.81
N ALA A 313 14.34 -43.10 44.98
CA ALA A 313 15.03 -42.79 46.25
C ALA A 313 14.07 -42.48 47.41
N VAL A 314 12.88 -41.94 47.12
CA VAL A 314 11.83 -41.71 48.12
C VAL A 314 10.84 -42.86 48.23
N GLY A 315 11.07 -43.96 47.50
CA GLY A 315 10.25 -45.18 47.52
C GLY A 315 8.95 -45.09 46.72
N ALA A 316 8.84 -44.18 45.74
CA ALA A 316 7.63 -43.96 44.96
C ALA A 316 7.67 -44.62 43.56
N GLY A 317 6.65 -45.42 43.27
CA GLY A 317 6.44 -46.11 42.00
C GLY A 317 7.31 -47.35 41.80
N GLN A 318 6.79 -48.34 41.06
CA GLN A 318 7.57 -49.47 40.58
C GLN A 318 7.99 -49.20 39.13
N TRP A 319 9.29 -49.05 38.90
CA TRP A 319 9.85 -48.63 37.63
C TRP A 319 10.33 -49.80 36.78
N GLU A 320 10.03 -49.74 35.48
CA GLU A 320 10.49 -50.64 34.43
C GLU A 320 11.29 -49.83 33.39
N GLY A 321 12.20 -50.48 32.66
CA GLY A 321 13.08 -49.79 31.71
C GLY A 321 14.15 -48.94 32.37
N ALA A 322 14.70 -49.38 33.51
CA ALA A 322 15.70 -48.66 34.29
C ALA A 322 17.05 -48.40 33.57
N CYS A 323 17.25 -49.05 32.41
CA CYS A 323 18.43 -48.90 31.55
C CYS A 323 18.06 -48.46 30.11
N ASP A 324 16.82 -48.02 29.88
CA ASP A 324 16.33 -47.52 28.58
C ASP A 324 16.17 -46.00 28.61
N ASP A 325 16.04 -45.31 27.48
CA ASP A 325 15.92 -43.84 27.47
C ASP A 325 14.66 -43.32 28.19
N TYR A 326 13.57 -44.10 28.16
CA TYR A 326 12.27 -43.70 28.70
C TYR A 326 11.82 -44.66 29.82
N PRO A 327 12.05 -44.32 31.11
CA PRO A 327 11.57 -45.13 32.22
C PRO A 327 10.05 -45.08 32.32
N ARG A 328 9.44 -46.20 32.67
CA ARG A 328 7.97 -46.33 32.74
C ARG A 328 7.56 -46.87 34.10
N THR A 329 6.47 -46.38 34.64
CA THR A 329 5.83 -46.95 35.83
C THR A 329 4.81 -48.00 35.44
N ARG A 330 4.45 -48.87 36.40
CA ARG A 330 3.35 -49.81 36.20
C ARG A 330 2.01 -49.07 36.20
N LYS A 331 1.03 -49.66 35.51
CA LYS A 331 -0.31 -49.10 35.43
C LYS A 331 -0.93 -49.00 36.83
N GLY A 332 -1.23 -47.78 37.26
CA GLY A 332 -1.86 -47.49 38.54
C GLY A 332 -0.89 -47.13 39.68
N ASP A 333 0.41 -47.01 39.40
CA ASP A 333 1.38 -46.51 40.36
C ASP A 333 1.27 -44.99 40.52
N ILE A 334 1.45 -44.53 41.76
CA ILE A 334 1.40 -43.11 42.11
C ILE A 334 2.84 -42.60 42.25
N LEU A 335 3.15 -41.50 41.56
CA LEU A 335 4.44 -40.83 41.64
C LEU A 335 4.58 -40.04 42.95
N ALA A 336 5.82 -39.78 43.38
CA ALA A 336 6.07 -38.93 44.54
C ALA A 336 5.51 -37.52 44.31
N VAL A 337 4.96 -36.93 45.37
CA VAL A 337 4.44 -35.56 45.36
C VAL A 337 5.48 -34.66 46.01
N LEU A 338 5.55 -33.41 45.57
CA LEU A 338 6.41 -32.40 46.18
C LEU A 338 5.80 -31.94 47.51
N ASP A 339 6.48 -32.22 48.62
CA ASP A 339 6.15 -31.68 49.93
C ASP A 339 6.76 -30.28 50.06
N ILE A 340 5.87 -29.29 50.19
CA ILE A 340 6.20 -27.86 50.29
C ILE A 340 5.95 -27.31 51.70
N SER A 341 5.83 -28.18 52.70
CA SER A 341 5.60 -27.78 54.10
C SER A 341 6.71 -26.85 54.60
N ASP A 342 7.96 -27.06 54.18
CA ASP A 342 9.04 -26.07 54.26
C ASP A 342 9.21 -25.38 52.90
N ARG A 343 8.75 -24.13 52.80
CA ARG A 343 8.86 -23.32 51.57
C ARG A 343 10.31 -23.05 51.14
N LYS A 344 11.29 -23.18 52.04
CA LYS A 344 12.72 -22.97 51.73
C LYS A 344 13.46 -24.26 51.37
N HIS A 345 12.82 -25.43 51.56
CA HIS A 345 13.42 -26.73 51.26
C HIS A 345 12.37 -27.75 50.82
N PRO A 346 11.83 -27.63 49.59
CA PRO A 346 10.85 -28.57 49.08
C PRO A 346 11.51 -29.94 48.82
N VAL A 347 10.87 -31.01 49.26
CA VAL A 347 11.37 -32.38 49.14
C VAL A 347 10.33 -33.28 48.50
N LEU A 348 10.77 -34.28 47.74
CA LEU A 348 9.85 -35.30 47.23
C LEU A 348 9.43 -36.23 48.37
N ARG A 349 8.16 -36.61 48.40
CA ARG A 349 7.60 -37.53 49.39
C ARG A 349 6.76 -38.60 48.70
N ALA A 350 6.96 -39.86 49.08
CA ALA A 350 6.09 -40.94 48.62
C ALA A 350 4.65 -40.72 49.10
N PRO A 351 3.65 -41.02 48.25
CA PRO A 351 2.26 -41.04 48.67
C PRO A 351 2.08 -42.04 49.82
N ALA A 352 1.32 -41.68 50.86
CA ALA A 352 0.94 -42.65 51.88
C ALA A 352 0.16 -43.79 51.21
N GLU A 353 0.42 -45.04 51.59
CA GLU A 353 -0.30 -46.20 51.07
C GLU A 353 -1.78 -46.07 51.45
N VAL A 354 -2.60 -45.56 50.53
CA VAL A 354 -4.04 -45.50 50.70
C VAL A 354 -4.57 -46.89 50.34
N ASP A 355 -4.99 -47.64 51.35
CA ASP A 355 -5.81 -48.84 51.18
C ASP A 355 -6.88 -48.55 50.12
N ARG A 356 -6.84 -49.31 49.01
CA ARG A 356 -7.71 -49.12 47.85
C ARG A 356 -9.18 -49.24 48.25
N VAL A 357 -9.79 -48.14 48.64
CA VAL A 357 -11.25 -48.01 48.70
C VAL A 357 -11.73 -47.60 47.32
N LYS A 358 -12.61 -48.45 46.80
CA LYS A 358 -13.35 -48.30 45.56
C LYS A 358 -14.16 -47.00 45.59
N GLU A 359 -13.74 -45.99 44.85
CA GLU A 359 -14.63 -44.90 44.42
C GLU A 359 -14.33 -44.61 42.95
N ALA A 360 -14.88 -45.47 42.10
CA ALA A 360 -15.11 -45.20 40.69
C ALA A 360 -16.58 -45.50 40.43
N GLU A 361 -17.44 -44.59 40.89
CA GLU A 361 -18.83 -44.39 40.46
C GLU A 361 -19.40 -43.31 41.38
N GLU A 362 -19.34 -42.05 40.92
CA GLU A 362 -20.22 -40.90 41.25
C GLU A 362 -19.47 -39.57 41.10
N ALA A 363 -19.20 -39.19 39.85
CA ALA A 363 -19.10 -37.79 39.44
C ALA A 363 -19.27 -37.67 37.91
N GLU A 364 -20.29 -38.34 37.35
CA GLU A 364 -20.89 -37.87 36.10
C GLU A 364 -22.00 -36.89 36.47
N GLY A 365 -21.64 -35.60 36.51
CA GLY A 365 -22.58 -34.53 36.77
C GLY A 365 -21.89 -33.18 36.66
N GLU A 366 -22.23 -32.45 35.59
CA GLU A 366 -21.97 -31.01 35.36
C GLU A 366 -20.55 -30.58 34.96
N GLY A 367 -20.42 -30.21 33.67
CA GLY A 367 -19.24 -29.51 33.16
C GLY A 367 -19.14 -29.45 31.64
N ARG A 368 -20.22 -29.09 30.93
CA ARG A 368 -20.19 -28.90 29.47
C ARG A 368 -20.71 -27.52 29.10
N GLU A 369 -19.84 -26.50 29.23
CA GLU A 369 -19.98 -25.21 28.53
C GLU A 369 -18.72 -24.36 28.78
N THR A 370 -17.66 -24.57 28.01
CA THR A 370 -16.55 -23.58 27.89
C THR A 370 -15.58 -23.90 26.75
N LYS A 371 -15.50 -25.15 26.27
CA LYS A 371 -14.58 -25.52 25.18
C LYS A 371 -14.94 -25.00 23.77
N SER A 372 -16.16 -24.52 23.53
CA SER A 372 -16.63 -24.15 22.19
C SER A 372 -16.35 -22.69 21.77
N ILE A 373 -15.87 -21.84 22.67
CA ILE A 373 -15.64 -20.41 22.37
C ILE A 373 -14.18 -20.15 21.98
N GLU A 374 -13.24 -20.91 22.53
CA GLU A 374 -11.80 -20.70 22.31
C GLU A 374 -11.32 -21.27 20.98
N GLU A 375 -11.78 -22.47 20.59
CA GLU A 375 -11.50 -23.06 19.25
C GLU A 375 -12.10 -22.23 18.11
N ARG A 376 -13.30 -21.66 18.30
CA ARG A 376 -13.98 -20.86 17.27
C ARG A 376 -13.34 -19.47 17.07
N ARG A 377 -12.60 -18.97 18.06
CA ARG A 377 -11.88 -17.68 17.98
C ARG A 377 -10.53 -17.83 17.27
N THR A 378 -9.87 -18.98 17.41
CA THR A 378 -8.64 -19.29 16.69
C THR A 378 -8.88 -19.53 15.20
N ASP A 379 -9.97 -20.18 14.82
CA ASP A 379 -10.30 -20.41 13.40
C ASP A 379 -10.65 -19.11 12.66
N SER A 380 -11.36 -18.19 13.33
CA SER A 380 -11.71 -16.87 12.75
C SER A 380 -10.52 -15.94 12.53
N VAL A 381 -9.49 -16.01 13.38
CA VAL A 381 -8.27 -15.19 13.23
C VAL A 381 -7.34 -15.80 12.18
N GLN A 382 -7.31 -17.13 12.06
CA GLN A 382 -6.55 -17.84 11.03
C GLN A 382 -7.14 -17.63 9.62
N GLU A 383 -8.47 -17.62 9.47
CA GLU A 383 -9.13 -17.31 8.19
C GLU A 383 -8.97 -15.83 7.79
N SER A 384 -8.95 -14.90 8.75
CA SER A 384 -8.75 -13.47 8.49
C SER A 384 -7.33 -13.10 8.03
N LEU A 385 -6.33 -13.95 8.29
CA LEU A 385 -4.94 -13.74 7.86
C LEU A 385 -4.63 -14.39 6.49
N LEU A 386 -5.51 -15.27 6.01
CA LEU A 386 -5.36 -15.96 4.72
C LEU A 386 -6.17 -15.30 3.58
N SER A 387 -7.06 -14.36 3.90
CA SER A 387 -7.69 -13.47 2.93
C SER A 387 -6.81 -12.27 2.61
N VAL A 388 -5.55 -12.50 2.20
CA VAL A 388 -4.86 -11.52 1.37
C VAL A 388 -5.50 -11.65 0.00
N GLU A 389 -6.52 -10.83 -0.24
CA GLU A 389 -7.11 -10.65 -1.55
C GLU A 389 -5.97 -10.29 -2.51
N LEU A 390 -5.51 -11.27 -3.29
CA LEU A 390 -4.69 -11.00 -4.46
C LEU A 390 -5.47 -9.97 -5.29
N PRO A 391 -4.88 -8.82 -5.65
CA PRO A 391 -5.57 -7.83 -6.46
C PRO A 391 -6.10 -8.51 -7.72
N ARG A 392 -7.42 -8.64 -7.85
CA ARG A 392 -8.09 -9.20 -9.05
C ARG A 392 -7.69 -8.48 -10.35
N ILE A 393 -7.08 -7.31 -10.22
CA ILE A 393 -6.57 -6.45 -11.29
C ILE A 393 -5.56 -7.20 -12.18
N SER A 394 -4.68 -8.04 -11.62
CA SER A 394 -3.58 -8.64 -12.39
C SER A 394 -4.00 -9.75 -13.34
N LEU A 395 -4.94 -10.59 -12.90
CA LEU A 395 -5.38 -11.74 -13.66
C LEU A 395 -6.18 -11.26 -14.88
N GLU A 396 -7.02 -10.22 -14.70
CA GLU A 396 -7.68 -9.54 -15.80
C GLU A 396 -6.69 -8.88 -16.75
N LEU A 397 -5.63 -8.23 -16.23
CA LEU A 397 -4.59 -7.63 -17.06
C LEU A 397 -3.89 -8.69 -17.93
N SER A 398 -3.54 -9.84 -17.34
CA SER A 398 -2.88 -10.95 -18.05
C SER A 398 -3.76 -11.53 -19.16
N HIS A 399 -5.08 -11.64 -18.93
CA HIS A 399 -6.03 -12.10 -19.93
C HIS A 399 -6.18 -11.08 -21.07
N ARG A 400 -6.08 -9.78 -20.78
CA ARG A 400 -6.17 -8.73 -21.81
C ARG A 400 -4.95 -8.64 -22.71
N PHE A 401 -3.77 -8.92 -22.18
CA PHE A 401 -2.58 -9.12 -23.03
C PHE A 401 -2.67 -10.39 -23.88
N ALA A 402 -3.43 -11.40 -23.44
CA ALA A 402 -3.61 -12.65 -24.20
C ALA A 402 -4.70 -12.55 -25.29
N THR A 403 -5.65 -11.61 -25.16
CA THR A 403 -6.56 -11.25 -26.25
C THR A 403 -5.84 -10.28 -27.19
N GLU A 404 -5.91 -10.50 -28.50
CA GLU A 404 -5.22 -9.72 -29.55
C GLU A 404 -5.68 -8.24 -29.61
N VAL A 405 -5.32 -7.44 -28.61
CA VAL A 405 -5.44 -5.97 -28.60
C VAL A 405 -4.25 -5.36 -29.35
N CYS A 406 -3.09 -6.00 -29.22
CA CYS A 406 -1.95 -5.93 -30.12
C CYS A 406 -1.90 -7.25 -30.93
#